data_AF-A0A2V6EYX4-F1
#
_entry.id   AF-A0A2V6EYX4-F1
#
_cell.length_a   1.000
_cell.length_b   1.000
_cell.length_c   1.000
_cell.angle_alpha   90.00
_cell.angle_beta   90.00
_cell.angle_gamma   90.00
#
_symmetry.space_group_name_H-M   'P 1'
#
loop_
_entity.id
_entity.type
_entity.pdbx_description
1 polymer ?
#
loop_
_entity_poly.entity_id
_entity_poly.type
_entity_poly.pdbx_seq_one_letter_code
_entity_poly.pdbx_strand_id
1 'polypeptide(L)'
;MARKSSASRRAATKAASGRHIKRKPAAKHEAAKFVYYFGESKADGNGKMKPLLGGKGANLAEMTRIGLPVPPGFTISTEVCTYFYAHNRSYPRTMQAEVEEGIRRMERIMGTTFGDTEAMPLLVAVRSGARDSMPGMMDTILNLGLNDETVLAVAKATKNERFAWDCYRRFIQM
;
A
#
# COMPACT_ATOMS: atom_id res chain seq x y z
N MET A 1 -40.30 43.24 -64.74
CA MET A 1 -39.34 42.20 -64.29
C MET A 1 -39.33 42.16 -62.77
N ALA A 2 -39.65 40.98 -62.23
CA ALA A 2 -39.38 40.44 -60.89
C ALA A 2 -39.65 41.30 -59.64
N ARG A 3 -40.83 41.05 -59.03
CA ARG A 3 -41.10 41.17 -57.58
C ARG A 3 -40.03 40.42 -56.78
N LYS A 4 -39.52 41.01 -55.70
CA LYS A 4 -38.88 40.28 -54.61
C LYS A 4 -39.61 40.55 -53.29
N SER A 5 -40.43 39.57 -52.94
CA SER A 5 -40.93 39.29 -51.60
C SER A 5 -39.76 38.85 -50.71
N SER A 6 -39.70 39.32 -49.46
CA SER A 6 -39.02 38.55 -48.41
C SER A 6 -39.75 38.71 -47.09
N ALA A 7 -40.43 37.62 -46.73
CA ALA A 7 -41.23 37.47 -45.53
C ALA A 7 -40.39 37.53 -44.25
N SER A 8 -41.00 38.15 -43.24
CA SER A 8 -40.64 38.07 -41.83
C SER A 8 -40.47 36.61 -41.38
N ARG A 9 -39.25 36.22 -41.02
CA ARG A 9 -38.97 34.95 -40.32
C ARG A 9 -38.93 35.24 -38.83
N ARG A 10 -39.98 34.84 -38.12
CA ARG A 10 -39.98 34.65 -36.65
C ARG A 10 -38.93 33.60 -36.29
N ALA A 11 -37.98 33.97 -35.43
CA ALA A 11 -37.07 33.03 -34.80
C ALA A 11 -37.84 32.19 -33.77
N ALA A 12 -38.04 30.90 -34.07
CA ALA A 12 -38.54 29.94 -33.11
C ALA A 12 -37.38 29.46 -32.22
N THR A 13 -37.39 29.84 -30.94
CA THR A 13 -36.53 29.31 -29.90
C THR A 13 -36.89 27.84 -29.64
N LYS A 14 -36.06 26.90 -30.14
CA LYS A 14 -36.14 25.50 -29.73
C LYS A 14 -35.55 25.35 -28.33
N ALA A 15 -36.42 25.08 -27.35
CA ALA A 15 -36.02 24.63 -26.03
C ALA A 15 -35.26 23.30 -26.16
N ALA A 16 -33.99 23.28 -25.76
CA ALA A 16 -33.19 22.07 -25.67
C ALA A 16 -33.72 21.24 -24.48
N SER A 17 -34.38 20.13 -24.77
CA SER A 17 -34.81 19.15 -23.77
C SER A 17 -33.58 18.62 -23.02
N GLY A 18 -33.44 19.01 -21.75
CA GLY A 18 -32.39 18.52 -20.87
C GLY A 18 -32.47 16.99 -20.76
N ARG A 19 -31.45 16.30 -21.28
CA ARG A 19 -31.24 14.89 -20.97
C ARG A 19 -30.88 14.81 -19.48
N HIS A 20 -31.81 14.33 -18.68
CA HIS A 20 -31.52 13.86 -17.32
C HIS A 20 -30.53 12.70 -17.42
N ILE A 21 -29.24 13.01 -17.26
CA ILE A 21 -28.22 12.01 -16.94
C ILE A 21 -28.56 11.55 -15.53
N LYS A 22 -29.14 10.34 -15.42
CA LYS A 22 -29.32 9.66 -14.14
C LYS A 22 -27.95 9.53 -13.50
N ARG A 23 -27.64 10.37 -12.50
CA ARG A 23 -26.47 10.18 -11.64
C ARG A 23 -26.62 8.81 -10.98
N LYS A 24 -25.68 7.92 -11.30
CA LYS A 24 -25.53 6.64 -10.61
C LYS A 24 -25.43 6.94 -9.11
N PRO A 25 -26.17 6.24 -8.22
CA PRO A 25 -26.06 6.48 -6.79
C PRO A 25 -24.59 6.35 -6.39
N ALA A 26 -24.10 7.32 -5.61
CA ALA A 26 -22.76 7.27 -5.06
C ALA A 26 -22.60 5.92 -4.35
N ALA A 27 -21.59 5.16 -4.77
CA ALA A 27 -21.21 3.94 -4.07
C ALA A 27 -21.03 4.30 -2.59
N LYS A 28 -21.58 3.49 -1.68
CA LYS A 28 -21.28 3.59 -0.26
C LYS A 28 -19.76 3.70 -0.14
N HIS A 29 -19.26 4.82 0.35
CA HIS A 29 -17.86 4.94 0.71
C HIS A 29 -17.67 4.03 1.93
N GLU A 30 -17.39 2.75 1.70
CA GLU A 30 -16.57 1.99 2.64
C GLU A 30 -15.35 2.86 2.94
N ALA A 31 -15.01 3.00 4.21
CA ALA A 31 -13.78 3.68 4.60
C ALA A 31 -12.64 3.10 3.76
N ALA A 32 -11.93 3.96 3.03
CA ALA A 32 -10.90 3.52 2.09
C ALA A 32 -9.83 2.72 2.86
N LYS A 33 -9.70 1.43 2.52
CA LYS A 33 -8.68 0.54 3.08
C LYS A 33 -7.35 0.79 2.36
N PHE A 34 -6.32 1.15 3.11
CA PHE A 34 -5.01 1.49 2.57
C PHE A 34 -3.96 0.40 2.74
N VAL A 35 -4.12 -0.50 3.73
CA VAL A 35 -3.17 -1.58 4.03
C VAL A 35 -3.76 -2.95 3.68
N TYR A 36 -3.03 -3.75 2.91
CA TYR A 36 -3.45 -5.07 2.41
C TYR A 36 -2.51 -6.16 2.92
N TYR A 37 -3.03 -7.06 3.74
CA TYR A 37 -2.28 -8.10 4.41
C TYR A 37 -2.03 -9.33 3.52
N PHE A 38 -0.92 -10.03 3.74
CA PHE A 38 -0.64 -11.38 3.22
C PHE A 38 0.12 -12.22 4.27
N GLY A 39 -0.27 -13.48 4.47
CA GLY A 39 0.37 -14.44 5.37
C GLY A 39 -0.58 -15.57 5.76
N GLU A 40 -0.07 -16.66 6.35
CA GLU A 40 -0.86 -17.86 6.72
C GLU A 40 -1.77 -18.38 5.58
N SER A 41 -1.24 -18.42 4.35
CA SER A 41 -1.99 -18.82 3.15
C SER A 41 -3.23 -17.97 2.84
N LYS A 42 -3.35 -16.78 3.45
CA LYS A 42 -4.43 -15.81 3.22
C LYS A 42 -3.85 -14.48 2.77
N ALA A 43 -4.53 -13.80 1.85
CA ALA A 43 -4.17 -12.45 1.44
C ALA A 43 -5.41 -11.63 1.13
N ASP A 44 -5.37 -10.35 1.52
CA ASP A 44 -6.39 -9.34 1.21
C ASP A 44 -6.36 -8.95 -0.28
N GLY A 45 -5.20 -9.12 -0.92
CA GLY A 45 -4.95 -8.82 -2.32
C GLY A 45 -4.90 -10.05 -3.23
N ASN A 46 -4.61 -9.86 -4.51
CA ASN A 46 -4.28 -10.92 -5.47
C ASN A 46 -3.47 -10.37 -6.67
N GLY A 47 -3.02 -11.25 -7.56
CA GLY A 47 -2.17 -10.90 -8.71
C GLY A 47 -2.80 -9.93 -9.72
N LYS A 48 -4.13 -9.73 -9.70
CA LYS A 48 -4.82 -8.78 -10.58
C LYS A 48 -4.81 -7.34 -10.04
N MET A 49 -4.45 -7.14 -8.77
CA MET A 49 -4.48 -5.84 -8.10
C MET A 49 -3.18 -5.03 -8.28
N LYS A 50 -2.42 -5.27 -9.36
CA LYS A 50 -1.17 -4.53 -9.66
C LYS A 50 -1.32 -3.00 -9.67
N PRO A 51 -2.42 -2.41 -10.18
CA PRO A 51 -2.59 -0.95 -10.11
C PRO A 51 -2.65 -0.40 -8.69
N LEU A 52 -3.16 -1.19 -7.74
CA LEU A 52 -3.38 -0.78 -6.34
C LEU A 52 -2.23 -1.18 -5.41
N LEU A 53 -1.64 -2.37 -5.60
CA LEU A 53 -0.62 -2.95 -4.71
C LEU A 53 0.80 -2.89 -5.29
N GLY A 54 0.93 -2.40 -6.52
CA GLY A 54 2.15 -2.55 -7.30
C GLY A 54 2.41 -4.00 -7.71
N GLY A 55 3.42 -4.20 -8.57
CA GLY A 55 3.80 -5.53 -9.07
C GLY A 55 4.27 -6.47 -7.96
N LYS A 56 5.09 -5.98 -7.02
CA LYS A 56 5.60 -6.78 -5.89
C LYS A 56 4.51 -7.18 -4.91
N GLY A 57 3.70 -6.22 -4.46
CA GLY A 57 2.62 -6.48 -3.50
C GLY A 57 1.56 -7.42 -4.07
N ALA A 58 1.14 -7.21 -5.33
CA ALA A 58 0.21 -8.11 -6.01
C ALA A 58 0.76 -9.53 -6.17
N ASN A 59 2.05 -9.68 -6.50
CA ASN A 59 2.68 -10.99 -6.63
C ASN A 59 2.85 -11.68 -5.27
N LEU A 60 3.23 -10.97 -4.20
CA LEU A 60 3.30 -11.54 -2.85
C LEU A 60 1.92 -12.06 -2.41
N ALA A 61 0.87 -11.28 -2.64
CA ALA A 61 -0.49 -11.71 -2.36
C ALA A 61 -0.88 -12.96 -3.17
N GLU A 62 -0.55 -13.01 -4.47
CA GLU A 62 -0.80 -14.20 -5.30
C GLU A 62 -0.03 -15.43 -4.81
N MET A 63 1.26 -15.28 -4.51
CA MET A 63 2.12 -16.35 -4.00
C MET A 63 1.57 -16.93 -2.69
N THR A 64 1.14 -16.07 -1.77
CA THR A 64 0.49 -16.51 -0.52
C THR A 64 -0.80 -17.27 -0.79
N ARG A 65 -1.64 -16.80 -1.72
CA ARG A 65 -2.92 -17.44 -2.05
C ARG A 65 -2.77 -18.82 -2.69
N ILE A 66 -1.75 -19.01 -3.50
CA ILE A 66 -1.45 -20.33 -4.11
C ILE A 66 -0.69 -21.26 -3.15
N GLY A 67 -0.47 -20.84 -1.90
CA GLY A 67 0.09 -21.68 -0.85
C GLY A 67 1.63 -21.74 -0.81
N LEU A 68 2.33 -20.81 -1.47
CA LEU A 68 3.79 -20.73 -1.33
C LEU A 68 4.17 -20.20 0.07
N PRO A 69 5.31 -20.65 0.64
CA PRO A 69 5.78 -20.21 1.95
C PRO A 69 6.34 -18.78 1.88
N VAL A 70 5.43 -17.81 1.90
CA VAL A 70 5.75 -16.38 1.92
C VAL A 70 5.73 -15.89 3.37
N PRO A 71 6.81 -15.26 3.88
CA PRO A 71 6.79 -14.62 5.20
C PRO A 71 5.64 -13.61 5.30
N PRO A 72 4.94 -13.52 6.44
CA PRO A 72 3.80 -12.62 6.60
C PRO A 72 4.21 -11.16 6.44
N GLY A 73 3.29 -10.35 5.94
CA GLY A 73 3.53 -8.94 5.64
C GLY A 73 2.28 -8.20 5.22
N PHE A 74 2.45 -6.95 4.83
CA PHE A 74 1.38 -6.16 4.23
C PHE A 74 1.92 -5.22 3.17
N THR A 75 1.04 -4.78 2.29
CA THR A 75 1.29 -3.78 1.26
C THR A 75 0.49 -2.52 1.58
N ILE A 76 1.17 -1.37 1.64
CA ILE A 76 0.50 -0.07 1.62
C ILE A 76 0.17 0.25 0.16
N SER A 77 -1.10 0.53 -0.12
CA SER A 77 -1.59 0.77 -1.49
C SER A 77 -0.96 1.99 -2.15
N THR A 78 -0.92 1.99 -3.48
CA THR A 78 -0.46 3.12 -4.31
C THR A 78 -1.31 4.39 -4.10
N GLU A 79 -2.56 4.25 -3.65
CA GLU A 79 -3.45 5.35 -3.31
C GLU A 79 -2.91 6.22 -2.18
N VAL A 80 -2.16 5.64 -1.23
CA VAL A 80 -1.49 6.41 -0.17
C VAL A 80 -0.43 7.34 -0.75
N CYS A 81 0.31 6.89 -1.76
CA CYS A 81 1.30 7.74 -2.44
C CYS A 81 0.60 8.93 -3.13
N THR A 82 -0.50 8.66 -3.85
CA THR A 82 -1.31 9.73 -4.45
C THR A 82 -1.87 10.69 -3.40
N TYR A 83 -2.40 10.16 -2.28
CA TYR A 83 -2.90 10.95 -1.17
C TYR A 83 -1.80 11.86 -0.61
N PHE A 84 -0.61 11.32 -0.37
CA PHE A 84 0.52 12.02 0.19
C PHE A 84 0.89 13.26 -0.62
N TYR A 85 1.00 13.13 -1.95
CA TYR A 85 1.29 14.28 -2.81
C TYR A 85 0.12 15.27 -2.91
N ALA A 86 -1.12 14.80 -2.85
CA ALA A 86 -2.31 15.65 -2.89
C ALA A 86 -2.57 16.42 -1.56
N HIS A 87 -2.08 15.92 -0.43
CA HIS A 87 -2.39 16.45 0.90
C HIS A 87 -1.14 17.02 1.61
N ASN A 88 -0.32 17.78 0.89
CA ASN A 88 0.86 18.46 1.44
C ASN A 88 1.81 17.51 2.19
N ARG A 89 2.07 16.33 1.61
CA ARG A 89 2.95 15.31 2.19
C ARG A 89 2.48 14.80 3.56
N SER A 90 1.17 14.72 3.75
CA SER A 90 0.54 14.09 4.92
C SER A 90 -0.10 12.74 4.56
N TYR A 91 -0.28 11.89 5.57
CA TYR A 91 -0.88 10.56 5.39
C TYR A 91 -2.37 10.56 5.76
N PRO A 92 -3.18 9.63 5.21
CA PRO A 92 -4.55 9.42 5.67
C PRO A 92 -4.59 9.12 7.17
N ARG A 93 -5.54 9.71 7.91
CA ARG A 93 -5.62 9.54 9.37
C ARG A 93 -5.79 8.09 9.82
N THR A 94 -6.40 7.25 9.00
CA THR A 94 -6.63 5.82 9.31
C THR A 94 -5.41 4.94 9.07
N MET A 95 -4.45 5.41 8.25
CA MET A 95 -3.33 4.61 7.78
C MET A 95 -2.46 4.11 8.94
N GLN A 96 -2.18 4.94 9.93
CA GLN A 96 -1.35 4.58 11.08
C GLN A 96 -1.92 3.37 11.83
N ALA A 97 -3.22 3.41 12.16
CA ALA A 97 -3.88 2.32 12.85
C ALA A 97 -3.93 1.02 12.02
N GLU A 98 -4.09 1.14 10.70
CA GLU A 98 -4.04 -0.01 9.78
C GLU A 98 -2.64 -0.63 9.70
N VAL A 99 -1.59 0.18 9.72
CA VAL A 99 -0.19 -0.29 9.73
C VAL A 99 0.12 -1.00 11.05
N GLU A 100 -0.25 -0.41 12.19
CA GLU A 100 -0.07 -1.03 13.51
C GLU A 100 -0.81 -2.37 13.62
N GLU A 101 -2.02 -2.46 13.04
CA GLU A 101 -2.74 -3.73 12.96
C GLU A 101 -2.02 -4.75 12.06
N GLY A 102 -1.41 -4.30 10.97
CA GLY A 102 -0.54 -5.11 10.13
C GLY A 102 0.65 -5.68 10.90
N ILE A 103 1.33 -4.83 11.71
CA ILE A 103 2.43 -5.27 12.59
C ILE A 103 1.92 -6.31 13.58
N ARG A 104 0.84 -6.04 14.32
CA ARG A 104 0.26 -6.99 15.31
C ARG A 104 -0.11 -8.34 14.71
N ARG A 105 -0.57 -8.35 13.46
CA ARG A 105 -0.83 -9.61 12.75
C ARG A 105 0.45 -10.38 12.46
N MET A 106 1.51 -9.70 12.00
CA MET A 106 2.80 -10.35 11.80
C MET A 106 3.37 -10.89 13.12
N GLU A 107 3.28 -10.13 14.20
CA GLU A 107 3.74 -10.55 15.53
C GLU A 107 3.07 -11.85 15.97
N ARG A 108 1.73 -11.92 15.84
CA ARG A 108 0.95 -13.12 16.18
C ARG A 108 1.40 -14.36 15.39
N ILE A 109 1.73 -14.18 14.11
CA ILE A 109 2.04 -15.29 13.19
C ILE A 109 3.49 -15.75 13.36
N MET A 110 4.39 -14.79 13.56
CA MET A 110 5.81 -15.07 13.74
C MET A 110 6.17 -15.47 15.18
N GLY A 111 5.29 -15.17 16.15
CA GLY A 111 5.56 -15.40 17.57
C GLY A 111 6.65 -14.47 18.12
N THR A 112 6.84 -13.30 17.52
CA THR A 112 7.85 -12.30 17.89
C THR A 112 7.21 -10.92 18.01
N THR A 113 7.77 -10.03 18.82
CA THR A 113 7.24 -8.68 19.06
C THR A 113 8.14 -7.63 18.41
N PHE A 114 7.57 -6.61 17.77
CA PHE A 114 8.32 -5.50 17.21
C PHE A 114 8.90 -4.64 18.32
N GLY A 115 10.23 -4.52 18.34
CA GLY A 115 10.94 -3.80 19.40
C GLY A 115 11.20 -4.62 20.66
N ASP A 116 11.05 -5.95 20.64
CA ASP A 116 11.39 -6.82 21.78
C ASP A 116 12.90 -6.76 22.12
N THR A 117 13.21 -6.49 23.39
CA THR A 117 14.59 -6.36 23.89
C THR A 117 15.06 -7.58 24.67
N GLU A 118 14.16 -8.55 24.95
CA GLU A 118 14.43 -9.72 25.78
C GLU A 118 14.51 -11.02 24.97
N ALA A 119 13.64 -11.13 23.95
CA ALA A 119 13.53 -12.25 23.03
C ALA A 119 13.85 -11.83 21.57
N MET A 120 13.79 -12.77 20.63
CA MET A 120 14.04 -12.47 19.20
C MET A 120 13.02 -11.42 18.71
N PRO A 121 13.45 -10.19 18.33
CA PRO A 121 12.52 -9.16 17.89
C PRO A 121 11.94 -9.48 16.52
N LEU A 122 10.74 -8.98 16.25
CA LEU A 122 10.23 -8.89 14.89
C LEU A 122 11.04 -7.83 14.15
N LEU A 123 11.72 -8.25 13.08
CA LEU A 123 12.41 -7.36 12.15
C LEU A 123 11.70 -7.40 10.81
N VAL A 124 11.55 -6.23 10.17
CA VAL A 124 10.84 -6.10 8.90
C VAL A 124 11.73 -5.63 7.77
N ALA A 125 11.36 -6.02 6.55
CA ALA A 125 11.96 -5.51 5.32
C ALA A 125 10.98 -4.54 4.64
N VAL A 126 11.42 -3.32 4.37
CA VAL A 126 10.64 -2.30 3.67
C VAL A 126 11.11 -2.23 2.22
N ARG A 127 10.17 -2.46 1.28
CA ARG A 127 10.46 -2.57 -0.15
C ARG A 127 9.50 -1.71 -0.94
N SER A 128 10.03 -0.85 -1.79
CA SER A 128 9.22 -0.10 -2.76
C SER A 128 8.60 -1.03 -3.80
N GLY A 129 7.37 -0.72 -4.22
CA GLY A 129 6.66 -1.47 -5.26
C GLY A 129 5.72 -0.54 -6.02
N ALA A 130 6.02 -0.31 -7.30
CA ALA A 130 5.14 0.45 -8.19
C ALA A 130 4.31 -0.48 -9.07
N ARG A 131 3.29 0.09 -9.75
CA ARG A 131 2.47 -0.60 -10.74
C ARG A 131 3.33 -1.25 -11.82
N ASP A 132 4.23 -0.46 -12.39
CA ASP A 132 5.17 -0.89 -13.41
C ASP A 132 6.56 -1.07 -12.80
N SER A 133 7.34 -2.01 -13.36
CA SER A 133 8.68 -2.29 -12.87
C SER A 133 9.58 -1.08 -13.12
N MET A 134 10.12 -0.53 -12.04
CA MET A 134 11.04 0.60 -12.09
C MET A 134 12.32 0.21 -11.31
N PRO A 135 13.33 -0.35 -12.00
CA PRO A 135 14.63 -0.60 -11.40
C PRO A 135 15.25 0.71 -10.89
N GLY A 136 15.81 0.69 -9.67
CA GLY A 136 16.52 1.84 -9.09
C GLY A 136 15.65 2.91 -8.41
N MET A 137 14.36 2.66 -8.15
CA MET A 137 13.49 3.66 -7.49
C MET A 137 13.89 3.99 -6.06
N MET A 138 14.00 2.96 -5.21
CA MET A 138 14.26 3.11 -3.78
C MET A 138 14.91 1.83 -3.29
N ASP A 139 15.93 1.99 -2.46
CA ASP A 139 16.65 0.90 -1.83
C ASP A 139 15.73 0.09 -0.91
N THR A 140 15.99 -1.21 -0.85
CA THR A 140 15.32 -2.10 0.09
C THR A 140 15.99 -1.95 1.45
N ILE A 141 15.21 -1.56 2.46
CA ILE A 141 15.70 -1.52 3.83
C ILE A 141 15.42 -2.88 4.47
N LEU A 142 16.47 -3.54 4.93
CA LEU A 142 16.38 -4.78 5.70
C LEU A 142 16.64 -4.50 7.18
N ASN A 143 16.20 -5.39 8.06
CA ASN A 143 16.44 -5.35 9.50
C ASN A 143 15.86 -4.13 10.23
N LEU A 144 14.80 -3.52 9.69
CA LEU A 144 14.10 -2.44 10.38
C LEU A 144 13.48 -2.98 11.67
N GLY A 145 13.76 -2.31 12.78
CA GLY A 145 13.45 -2.76 14.15
C GLY A 145 14.71 -2.96 15.00
N LEU A 146 15.90 -2.96 14.39
CA LEU A 146 17.17 -2.93 15.13
C LEU A 146 17.42 -1.55 15.75
N ASN A 147 17.87 -1.57 17.00
CA ASN A 147 18.39 -0.44 17.77
C ASN A 147 19.42 -0.98 18.79
N ASP A 148 19.97 -0.10 19.63
CA ASP A 148 21.01 -0.44 20.61
C ASP A 148 20.58 -1.53 21.62
N GLU A 149 19.28 -1.68 21.87
CA GLU A 149 18.73 -2.68 22.79
C GLU A 149 18.36 -3.97 22.05
N THR A 150 17.63 -3.87 20.93
CA THR A 150 17.13 -5.04 20.19
C THR A 150 18.25 -5.82 19.48
N VAL A 151 19.39 -5.18 19.16
CA VAL A 151 20.57 -5.88 18.64
C VAL A 151 21.13 -6.88 19.64
N LEU A 152 21.09 -6.56 20.94
CA LEU A 152 21.54 -7.46 22.02
C LEU A 152 20.60 -8.66 22.12
N ALA A 153 19.30 -8.44 21.95
CA ALA A 153 18.29 -9.50 21.91
C ALA A 153 18.53 -10.47 20.74
N VAL A 154 18.86 -9.94 19.55
CA VAL A 154 19.26 -10.76 18.38
C VAL A 154 20.54 -11.55 18.65
N ALA A 155 21.55 -10.92 19.26
CA ALA A 155 22.81 -11.59 19.59
C ALA A 155 22.58 -12.79 20.53
N LYS A 156 21.75 -12.60 21.56
CA LYS A 156 21.36 -13.64 22.52
C LYS A 156 20.54 -14.75 21.86
N ALA A 157 19.52 -14.41 21.09
CA ALA A 157 18.62 -15.39 20.45
C ALA A 157 19.34 -16.25 19.41
N THR A 158 20.26 -15.67 18.64
CA THR A 158 21.02 -16.37 17.61
C THR A 158 22.30 -17.03 18.11
N LYS A 159 22.72 -16.72 19.36
CA LYS A 159 24.03 -17.08 19.92
C LYS A 159 25.19 -16.68 19.01
N ASN A 160 25.04 -15.56 18.31
CA ASN A 160 25.98 -15.08 17.32
C ASN A 160 26.04 -13.55 17.34
N GLU A 161 26.87 -13.04 18.24
CA GLU A 161 27.06 -11.60 18.43
C GLU A 161 27.57 -10.91 17.16
N ARG A 162 28.52 -11.53 16.44
CA ARG A 162 29.02 -10.99 15.17
C ARG A 162 27.91 -10.81 14.15
N PHE A 163 27.00 -11.78 14.03
CA PHE A 163 25.86 -11.70 13.11
C PHE A 163 24.94 -10.53 13.47
N ALA A 164 24.59 -10.37 14.75
CA ALA A 164 23.72 -9.29 15.20
C ALA A 164 24.30 -7.90 14.89
N TRP A 165 25.57 -7.68 15.23
CA TRP A 165 26.24 -6.40 14.94
C TRP A 165 26.49 -6.19 13.44
N ASP A 166 26.69 -7.25 12.64
CA ASP A 166 26.76 -7.13 11.18
C ASP A 166 25.41 -6.70 10.59
N CYS A 167 24.30 -7.24 11.10
CA CYS A 167 22.96 -6.79 10.73
C CYS A 167 22.71 -5.34 11.12
N TYR A 168 23.13 -4.93 12.34
CA TYR A 168 22.89 -3.58 12.84
C TYR A 168 23.70 -2.53 12.08
N ARG A 169 24.99 -2.75 11.85
CA ARG A 169 25.81 -1.81 11.05
C ARG A 169 25.27 -1.66 9.62
N ARG A 170 24.75 -2.74 9.02
CA ARG A 170 24.14 -2.70 7.68
C ARG A 170 22.83 -1.93 7.68
N PHE A 171 22.02 -2.10 8.73
CA PHE A 171 20.78 -1.35 8.88
C PHE A 171 21.04 0.16 8.96
N ILE A 172 22.06 0.59 9.69
CA ILE A 172 22.46 2.01 9.79
C ILE A 172 22.98 2.55 8.44
N GLN A 173 23.61 1.69 7.62
CA GLN A 173 24.20 2.09 6.34
C GLN A 173 23.17 2.23 5.20
N MET A 174 22.10 1.42 5.22
CA MET A 174 21.03 1.43 4.21
C MET A 174 20.11 2.63 4.39
#